data_AF-B2JF07-F1
#
_entry.id   AF-B2JF07-F1
#
_cell.length_a   1.000
_cell.length_b   1.000
_cell.length_c   1.000
_cell.angle_alpha   90.00
_cell.angle_beta   90.00
_cell.angle_gamma   90.00
#
_symmetry.space_group_name_H-M   'P 1'
#
loop_
_entity.id
_entity.type
_entity.pdbx_description
1 polymer ?
#
loop_
_entity_poly.entity_id
_entity_poly.type
_entity_poly.pdbx_seq_one_letter_code
_entity_poly.pdbx_strand_id
1 'polypeptide(L)'
;MTKSELVAQLATRFPQLVLKDADFAVKTMLDAMSDALANGHRIEIRGFGSFGLNRRPSRVGRNPKSGEKVLVPEKHVPHFKPGKELRERVDRNAGEPLKADAADDDL
;
A
#
# COMPACT_ATOMS: atom_id res chain seq x y z
N MET A 1 3.10 10.09 5.70
CA MET A 1 3.76 9.21 6.67
C MET A 1 4.70 8.29 5.90
N THR A 2 6.00 8.34 6.15
CA THR A 2 7.00 7.49 5.49
C THR A 2 7.21 6.16 6.24
N LYS A 3 7.95 5.23 5.65
CA LYS A 3 8.36 3.98 6.33
C LYS A 3 9.13 4.27 7.62
N SER A 4 10.06 5.24 7.60
CA SER A 4 10.87 5.61 8.75
C SER A 4 10.04 6.16 9.91
N GLU A 5 9.02 6.99 9.61
CA GLU A 5 8.07 7.48 10.62
C GLU A 5 7.24 6.34 11.22
N LEU A 6 6.80 5.38 10.39
CA LEU A 6 6.09 4.19 10.87
C LEU A 6 6.94 3.33 11.81
N VAL A 7 8.22 3.11 11.46
CA VAL A 7 9.17 2.37 12.30
C VAL A 7 9.40 3.08 13.64
N ALA A 8 9.61 4.39 13.63
CA ALA A 8 9.78 5.18 14.85
C ALA A 8 8.54 5.15 15.75
N GLN A 9 7.34 5.23 15.16
CA GLN A 9 6.09 5.09 15.92
C GLN A 9 5.93 3.70 16.53
N LEU A 10 6.31 2.64 15.79
CA LEU A 10 6.25 1.27 16.28
C LEU A 10 7.19 1.06 17.47
N ALA A 11 8.44 1.51 17.37
CA ALA A 11 9.43 1.44 18.46
C ALA A 11 8.98 2.26 19.68
N THR A 12 8.35 3.42 19.47
CA THR A 12 7.79 4.23 20.56
C THR A 12 6.64 3.51 21.28
N ARG A 13 5.79 2.78 20.53
CA ARG A 13 4.65 2.06 21.09
C ARG A 13 5.05 0.81 21.86
N PHE A 14 6.16 0.19 21.47
CA PHE A 14 6.68 -1.05 22.04
C PHE A 14 8.14 -0.85 22.50
N PRO A 15 8.37 -0.25 23.69
CA PRO A 15 9.71 0.09 24.17
C PRO A 15 10.67 -1.10 24.32
N GLN A 16 10.14 -2.32 24.34
CA GLN A 16 10.93 -3.55 24.34
C GLN A 16 11.55 -3.89 22.97
N LEU A 17 11.07 -3.27 21.88
CA LEU A 17 11.67 -3.41 20.55
C LEU A 17 12.73 -2.33 20.37
N VAL A 18 13.96 -2.73 20.05
CA VAL A 18 14.94 -1.76 19.56
C VAL A 18 14.53 -1.28 18.16
N LEU A 19 14.98 -0.09 17.76
CA LEU A 19 14.62 0.51 16.46
C LEU A 19 14.87 -0.44 15.27
N LYS A 20 15.96 -1.23 15.35
CA LYS A 20 16.31 -2.23 14.34
C LYS A 20 15.29 -3.37 14.25
N ASP A 21 14.77 -3.84 15.38
CA ASP A 21 13.75 -4.90 15.41
C ASP A 21 12.41 -4.37 14.91
N ALA A 22 12.09 -3.10 15.20
CA ALA A 22 10.92 -2.42 14.65
C ALA A 22 11.02 -2.28 13.12
N ASP A 23 12.17 -1.86 12.58
CA ASP A 23 12.39 -1.81 11.13
C ASP A 23 12.26 -3.19 10.49
N PHE A 24 12.89 -4.21 11.11
CA PHE A 24 12.82 -5.58 10.61
C PHE A 24 11.38 -6.12 10.61
N ALA A 25 10.60 -5.84 11.66
CA ALA A 25 9.19 -6.22 11.73
C ALA A 25 8.35 -5.55 10.62
N VAL A 26 8.52 -4.26 10.39
CA VAL A 26 7.82 -3.54 9.30
C VAL A 26 8.20 -4.10 7.94
N LYS A 27 9.50 -4.33 7.69
CA LYS A 27 9.99 -4.93 6.45
C LYS A 27 9.39 -6.32 6.23
N THR A 28 9.47 -7.19 7.23
CA THR A 28 8.94 -8.57 7.16
C THR A 28 7.44 -8.59 6.86
N MET A 29 6.68 -7.67 7.47
CA MET A 29 5.25 -7.53 7.19
C MET A 29 4.99 -7.14 5.73
N LEU A 30 5.70 -6.13 5.20
CA LEU A 30 5.52 -5.66 3.82
C LEU A 30 5.95 -6.73 2.79
N ASP A 31 7.03 -7.46 3.07
CA ASP A 31 7.49 -8.57 2.25
C ASP A 31 6.44 -9.68 2.21
N ALA A 32 5.92 -10.10 3.37
CA ALA A 32 4.89 -11.12 3.46
C ALA A 32 3.59 -10.73 2.71
N MET A 33 3.19 -9.45 2.79
CA MET A 33 2.05 -8.95 2.02
C MET A 33 2.32 -8.96 0.51
N SER A 34 3.53 -8.60 0.10
CA SER A 34 3.94 -8.59 -1.31
C SER A 34 3.96 -10.01 -1.88
N ASP A 35 4.53 -10.95 -1.14
CA ASP A 35 4.59 -12.37 -1.53
C ASP A 35 3.19 -12.98 -1.62
N ALA A 36 2.32 -12.70 -0.65
CA ALA A 36 0.94 -13.18 -0.70
C ALA A 36 0.22 -12.68 -1.96
N LEU A 37 0.34 -11.39 -2.30
CA LEU A 37 -0.25 -10.82 -3.51
C LEU A 37 0.40 -11.37 -4.79
N ALA A 38 1.72 -11.54 -4.82
CA ALA A 38 2.43 -12.09 -5.97
C ALA A 38 1.98 -13.54 -6.27
N ASN A 39 1.68 -14.32 -5.24
CA ASN A 39 1.16 -15.68 -5.34
C ASN A 39 -0.37 -15.75 -5.59
N GLY A 40 -1.03 -14.61 -5.83
CA GLY A 40 -2.46 -14.57 -6.15
C GLY A 40 -3.39 -14.66 -4.93
N HIS A 41 -2.86 -14.54 -3.72
CA HIS A 41 -3.67 -14.57 -2.50
C HIS A 41 -4.30 -13.21 -2.21
N ARG A 42 -5.49 -13.25 -1.61
CA ARG A 42 -6.14 -12.08 -1.03
C ARG A 42 -5.71 -11.96 0.44
N ILE A 43 -5.40 -10.74 0.86
CA ILE A 43 -5.09 -10.42 2.26
C ILE A 43 -6.30 -9.71 2.86
N GLU A 44 -6.71 -10.13 4.05
CA GLU A 44 -7.78 -9.48 4.80
C GLU A 44 -7.33 -9.15 6.22
N ILE A 45 -7.44 -7.88 6.59
CA ILE A 45 -7.09 -7.36 7.91
C ILE A 45 -8.36 -6.71 8.48
N ARG A 46 -9.02 -7.39 9.42
CA ARG A 46 -10.27 -6.92 10.03
C ARG A 46 -10.09 -5.51 10.61
N GLY A 47 -11.07 -4.64 10.38
CA GLY A 47 -11.03 -3.23 10.79
C GLY A 47 -10.25 -2.33 9.82
N PHE A 48 -9.15 -2.82 9.24
CA PHE A 48 -8.30 -2.04 8.34
C PHE A 48 -8.76 -2.08 6.88
N GLY A 49 -8.94 -3.27 6.30
CA GLY A 49 -9.30 -3.44 4.90
C GLY A 49 -8.81 -4.75 4.29
N SER A 50 -8.84 -4.81 2.97
CA SER A 50 -8.39 -5.99 2.21
C SER A 50 -7.57 -5.59 0.99
N PHE A 51 -6.58 -6.41 0.67
CA PHE A 51 -5.77 -6.33 -0.54
C PHE A 51 -6.09 -7.51 -1.43
N GLY A 52 -6.22 -7.26 -2.74
CA GLY A 52 -6.39 -8.32 -3.72
C GLY A 52 -5.89 -7.92 -5.08
N LEU A 53 -6.04 -8.81 -6.05
CA LEU A 53 -5.65 -8.56 -7.43
C LEU A 53 -6.86 -8.33 -8.32
N ASN A 54 -6.73 -7.37 -9.24
CA ASN A 54 -7.62 -7.23 -10.37
C ASN A 54 -6.90 -7.72 -11.63
N ARG A 55 -7.51 -8.64 -12.36
CA ARG A 55 -7.03 -9.06 -13.68
C ARG A 55 -7.37 -7.99 -14.71
N ARG A 56 -6.36 -7.52 -15.45
CA ARG A 56 -6.51 -6.58 -16.56
C ARG A 56 -6.18 -7.32 -17.86
N PRO A 57 -7.17 -7.59 -18.73
CA PRO A 57 -6.94 -8.36 -19.95
C PRO A 57 -6.01 -7.61 -20.90
N SER A 58 -5.33 -8.35 -21.77
CA SER A 58 -4.52 -7.79 -22.84
C SER A 58 -5.36 -6.91 -23.76
N ARG A 59 -4.81 -5.80 -24.23
CA ARG A 59 -5.49 -4.90 -25.17
C ARG A 59 -4.50 -4.22 -26.10
N VAL A 60 -4.99 -3.73 -27.23
CA VAL A 60 -4.21 -2.84 -28.10
C VAL A 60 -4.45 -1.40 -27.66
N GLY A 61 -3.41 -0.76 -27.12
CA GLY A 61 -3.37 0.66 -26.84
C GLY A 61 -2.82 1.47 -28.03
N ARG A 62 -2.64 2.77 -27.81
CA ARG A 62 -1.91 3.66 -28.72
C ARG A 62 -0.87 4.47 -27.97
N ASN A 63 0.29 4.68 -28.59
CA ASN A 63 1.29 5.61 -28.08
C ASN A 63 0.71 7.04 -28.13
N PRO A 64 0.65 7.78 -27.00
CA PRO A 64 0.11 9.14 -26.99
C PRO A 64 0.88 10.13 -27.89
N LYS A 65 2.17 9.87 -28.14
CA LYS A 65 3.05 10.73 -28.93
C LYS A 65 3.01 10.41 -30.44
N SER A 66 3.00 9.14 -30.83
CA SER A 66 3.05 8.72 -32.24
C SER A 66 1.73 8.21 -32.84
N GLY A 67 0.77 7.83 -31.99
CA GLY A 67 -0.49 7.20 -32.43
C GLY A 67 -0.36 5.72 -32.83
N GLU A 68 0.85 5.17 -32.85
CA GLU A 68 1.11 3.77 -33.19
C GLU A 68 0.40 2.81 -32.23
N LYS A 69 -0.07 1.68 -32.76
CA LYS A 69 -0.69 0.61 -31.96
C LYS A 69 0.38 -0.06 -31.08
N VAL A 70 0.11 -0.15 -29.79
CA VAL A 70 0.99 -0.83 -28.81
C VAL A 70 0.23 -1.97 -28.15
N LEU A 71 0.78 -3.18 -28.17
CA LEU A 71 0.23 -4.29 -27.43
C LEU A 71 0.49 -4.09 -25.93
N VAL A 72 -0.57 -4.03 -25.13
CA VAL A 72 -0.47 -4.03 -23.67
C VAL A 72 -0.77 -5.45 -23.20
N PRO A 73 0.21 -6.16 -22.60
CA PRO A 73 0.00 -7.51 -22.13
C PRO A 73 -1.00 -7.55 -20.98
N GLU A 74 -1.59 -8.73 -20.76
CA GLU A 74 -2.39 -9.00 -19.57
C GLU A 74 -1.53 -8.83 -18.31
N LYS A 75 -2.13 -8.31 -17.25
CA LYS A 75 -1.47 -8.20 -15.94
C LYS A 75 -2.45 -8.27 -14.78
N HIS A 76 -1.93 -8.63 -13.62
CA HIS A 76 -2.60 -8.43 -12.35
C HIS A 76 -2.22 -7.07 -11.76
N VAL A 77 -3.20 -6.38 -11.16
CA VAL A 77 -2.99 -5.09 -10.51
C VAL A 77 -3.47 -5.19 -9.07
N PRO A 78 -2.60 -4.96 -8.07
CA PRO A 78 -3.00 -4.86 -6.68
C PRO A 78 -4.05 -3.76 -6.49
N HIS A 79 -5.02 -4.01 -5.61
CA HIS A 79 -5.95 -2.99 -5.17
C HIS A 79 -6.22 -3.15 -3.67
N PHE A 80 -6.50 -2.02 -3.02
CA PHE A 80 -6.89 -1.97 -1.62
C PHE A 80 -8.36 -1.56 -1.51
N LYS A 81 -9.11 -2.25 -0.67
CA LYS A 81 -10.46 -1.86 -0.25
C LYS A 81 -10.40 -1.50 1.23
N PRO A 82 -10.62 -0.23 1.61
CA PRO A 82 -10.64 0.15 3.02
C PRO A 82 -11.75 -0.60 3.77
N GLY A 83 -11.51 -0.90 5.04
CA GLY A 83 -12.51 -1.46 5.95
C GLY A 83 -13.53 -0.41 6.38
N LYS A 84 -14.65 -0.86 6.96
CA LYS A 84 -15.66 0.04 7.53
C LYS A 84 -15.06 0.94 8.61
N GLU A 85 -14.34 0.35 9.56
CA GLU A 85 -13.73 1.09 10.68
C GLU A 85 -12.68 2.11 10.20
N LEU A 86 -11.86 1.76 9.20
CA LEU A 86 -10.93 2.73 8.59
C LEU A 86 -11.67 3.91 7.95
N ARG A 87 -12.72 3.66 7.15
CA ARG A 87 -13.54 4.73 6.55
C ARG A 87 -14.15 5.64 7.62
N GLU A 88 -14.79 5.06 8.64
CA GLU A 88 -15.40 5.83 9.72
C GLU A 88 -14.38 6.66 10.52
N ARG A 89 -13.16 6.15 10.71
CA ARG A 89 -12.06 6.91 11.34
C ARG A 89 -11.64 8.12 10.49
N VAL A 90 -11.56 7.94 9.17
CA VAL A 90 -11.22 9.02 8.23
C VAL A 90 -12.34 10.05 8.16
N ASP A 91 -13.60 9.61 8.05
CA ASP A 91 -14.76 10.50 7.92
C ASP A 91 -14.93 11.42 9.14
N ARG A 92 -14.62 10.94 10.36
CA ARG A 92 -14.65 11.77 11.57
C ARG A 92 -13.66 12.94 11.55
N ASN A 93 -12.57 12.81 10.80
CA ASN A 93 -11.52 13.82 10.72
C ASN A 93 -11.62 14.65 9.42
N ALA A 94 -12.68 14.48 8.62
CA ALA A 94 -12.80 15.11 7.30
C ALA A 94 -12.84 16.65 7.33
N GLY A 95 -13.13 17.26 8.48
CA GLY A 95 -13.08 18.71 8.67
C GLY A 95 -11.67 19.26 8.96
N GLU A 96 -10.69 18.40 9.22
CA GLU A 96 -9.32 18.81 9.49
C GLU A 96 -8.54 18.96 8.17
N PRO A 97 -7.70 20.00 8.04
CA PRO A 97 -6.85 20.15 6.86
C PRO A 97 -5.92 18.94 6.74
N LEU A 98 -5.80 18.38 5.53
CA LEU A 98 -4.85 17.31 5.24
C LEU A 98 -3.43 17.82 5.51
N LYS A 99 -2.64 17.01 6.23
CA LYS A 99 -1.21 17.26 6.37
C LYS A 99 -0.59 17.18 4.99
N ALA A 100 0.23 18.18 4.64
CA ALA A 100 1.03 18.11 3.42
C ALA A 100 1.86 16.82 3.45
N ASP A 101 1.96 16.15 2.30
CA ASP A 101 2.87 15.01 2.15
C ASP A 101 4.27 15.50 2.52
N ALA A 102 4.86 14.92 3.57
CA ALA A 102 6.30 15.01 3.75
C ALA A 102 6.89 14.48 2.45
N ALA A 103 7.57 15.35 1.70
CA ALA A 103 8.20 15.00 0.44
C ALA A 103 8.93 13.67 0.62
N ASP A 104 8.76 12.80 -0.37
CA ASP A 104 9.29 11.44 -0.43
C ASP A 104 10.83 11.49 -0.30
N ASP A 105 11.32 11.57 0.93
CA ASP A 105 12.75 11.51 1.25
C ASP A 105 13.17 10.04 1.18
N ASP A 106 13.92 9.75 0.13
CA ASP A 106 14.88 8.66 -0.08
C ASP A 106 14.42 7.32 -0.72
N LEU A 107 14.94 7.13 -1.95
CA LEU A 107 15.93 6.12 -2.41
C LEU A 107 15.74 4.64 -1.99
#